data_AF-A0A1I6TFA9-F1
#
_entry.id   AF-A0A1I6TFA9-F1
#
_cell.length_a   1.000
_cell.length_b   1.000
_cell.length_c   1.000
_cell.angle_alpha   90.00
_cell.angle_beta   90.00
_cell.angle_gamma   90.00
#
_symmetry.space_group_name_H-M   'P 1'
#
loop_
_entity.id
_entity.type
_entity.pdbx_description
1 polymer ?
#
loop_
_entity_poly.entity_id
_entity_poly.type
_entity_poly.pdbx_seq_one_letter_code
_entity_poly.pdbx_strand_id
1 'polypeptide(L)'
;MSSERQETVDVPPLTEEIAPGTATDPSVGGDAPATVTVDGTEVSVDSGATLIDAVEAVETDEYVPALCHYGREGIGPRSECRTCMVETDEHGTVPACSFPAEDGLTIRTDAEDASQARDVNLDLVLSDHNLRCTTCGKNGRCELQDAAIEQEVEEPRYGVLDDREEYEPLDDSSSFIQIDRNKCILCNRCVEACNDVQVEGVLRMEGSGQDTRIGFQNGAETMEDSTCVSCGHCATVCPTGSLVEKGIEDATTIPLPGFTQKNSVGKSYENSGAIKGPMTPKKRTEETTNGESASSAESGADDTRGTDDTDDWAFDRDGDWP
;
A
#
# COMPACT_ATOMS: atom_id res chain seq x y z
N MET A 1 -36.59 -30.43 -19.09
CA MET A 1 -37.22 -29.10 -19.11
C MET A 1 -36.73 -28.37 -17.87
N SER A 2 -36.08 -27.23 -17.91
CA SER A 2 -35.11 -26.68 -18.85
C SER A 2 -34.06 -26.04 -17.95
N SER A 3 -32.79 -26.19 -18.29
CA SER A 3 -31.72 -25.39 -17.70
C SER A 3 -31.90 -23.98 -18.25
N GLU A 4 -32.30 -23.05 -17.39
CA GLU A 4 -32.30 -21.64 -17.71
C GLU A 4 -30.85 -21.17 -17.62
N ARG A 5 -30.28 -20.86 -18.80
CA ARG A 5 -28.98 -20.19 -18.91
C ARG A 5 -29.15 -18.80 -18.31
N GLN A 6 -28.31 -18.45 -17.34
CA GLN A 6 -28.12 -17.04 -16.97
C GLN A 6 -27.78 -16.27 -18.24
N GLU A 7 -28.58 -15.24 -18.53
CA GLU A 7 -28.29 -14.26 -19.57
C GLU A 7 -26.90 -13.68 -19.28
N THR A 8 -25.99 -13.93 -20.21
CA THR A 8 -24.68 -13.29 -20.25
C THR A 8 -24.93 -11.80 -20.38
N VAL A 9 -24.56 -11.03 -19.36
CA VAL A 9 -24.47 -9.57 -19.46
C VAL A 9 -23.65 -9.28 -20.72
N ASP A 10 -24.22 -8.51 -21.66
CA ASP A 10 -23.53 -8.08 -22.88
C ASP A 10 -22.31 -7.24 -22.49
N VAL A 11 -21.17 -7.92 -22.29
CA VAL A 11 -19.87 -7.27 -22.16
C VAL A 11 -19.54 -6.69 -23.53
N PRO A 12 -19.33 -5.37 -23.67
CA PRO A 12 -18.98 -4.79 -24.95
C PRO A 12 -17.74 -5.51 -25.50
N PRO A 13 -17.72 -5.85 -26.80
CA PRO A 13 -16.61 -6.58 -27.38
C PRO A 13 -15.33 -5.75 -27.25
N LEU A 14 -14.23 -6.37 -26.83
CA LEU A 14 -12.90 -5.77 -26.90
C LEU A 14 -12.60 -5.46 -28.36
N THR A 15 -12.65 -4.18 -28.71
CA THR A 15 -12.25 -3.67 -30.04
C THR A 15 -10.84 -3.11 -29.95
N GLU A 16 -10.23 -2.77 -31.09
CA GLU A 16 -8.96 -2.01 -31.12
C GLU A 16 -9.07 -0.66 -30.38
N GLU A 17 -10.29 -0.18 -30.11
CA GLU A 17 -10.58 1.06 -29.40
C GLU A 17 -10.91 0.85 -27.90
N ILE A 18 -11.15 -0.39 -27.46
CA ILE A 18 -11.51 -0.72 -26.07
C ILE A 18 -10.53 -1.80 -25.57
N ALA A 19 -9.46 -1.35 -24.92
CA ALA A 19 -8.52 -2.22 -24.23
C ALA A 19 -9.17 -2.83 -22.96
N PRO A 20 -8.87 -4.09 -22.62
CA PRO A 20 -9.27 -4.65 -21.34
C PRO A 20 -8.47 -3.99 -20.21
N GLY A 21 -9.16 -3.50 -19.19
CA GLY A 21 -8.55 -2.93 -18.00
C GLY A 21 -8.64 -1.41 -17.94
N THR A 22 -9.36 -0.93 -16.90
CA THR A 22 -9.68 0.47 -16.58
C THR A 22 -10.35 1.30 -17.70
N ALA A 23 -10.94 2.43 -17.31
CA ALA A 23 -11.60 3.35 -18.24
C ALA A 23 -10.58 3.84 -19.29
N THR A 24 -11.03 3.99 -20.54
CA THR A 24 -10.29 4.60 -21.66
C THR A 24 -9.94 6.06 -21.33
N ASP A 25 -9.05 6.27 -20.38
CA ASP A 25 -8.59 7.61 -20.03
C ASP A 25 -7.78 8.15 -21.20
N PRO A 26 -7.98 9.43 -21.57
CA PRO A 26 -7.22 10.03 -22.65
C PRO A 26 -5.73 10.03 -22.30
N SER A 27 -4.89 9.86 -23.33
CA SER A 27 -3.46 10.09 -23.18
C SER A 27 -3.24 11.51 -22.65
N VAL A 28 -2.46 11.63 -21.59
CA VAL A 28 -2.01 12.91 -21.06
C VAL A 28 -0.73 13.35 -21.79
N GLY A 29 -0.39 14.64 -21.69
CA GLY A 29 0.87 15.18 -22.19
C GLY A 29 0.72 16.13 -23.39
N GLY A 30 1.79 16.87 -23.70
CA GLY A 30 1.79 17.86 -24.78
C GLY A 30 1.96 17.25 -26.18
N ASP A 31 1.22 17.73 -27.17
CA ASP A 31 1.28 17.23 -28.56
C ASP A 31 2.60 17.57 -29.31
N ALA A 32 3.48 18.35 -28.70
CA ALA A 32 4.74 18.81 -29.26
C ALA A 32 5.81 18.88 -28.17
N PRO A 33 7.11 18.83 -28.51
CA PRO A 33 8.16 19.15 -27.55
C PRO A 33 7.97 20.57 -27.03
N ALA A 34 8.29 20.77 -25.75
CA ALA A 34 8.07 22.01 -25.04
C ALA A 34 9.30 22.41 -24.23
N THR A 35 9.55 23.71 -24.11
CA THR A 35 10.52 24.27 -23.17
C THR A 35 9.77 24.94 -22.03
N VAL A 36 9.96 24.42 -20.82
CA VAL A 36 9.27 24.82 -19.59
C VAL A 36 10.30 25.41 -18.62
N THR A 37 9.90 26.36 -17.77
CA THR A 37 10.77 26.89 -16.71
C THR A 37 10.29 26.38 -15.36
N VAL A 38 11.07 25.53 -14.69
CA VAL A 38 10.76 24.97 -13.36
C VAL A 38 11.66 25.63 -12.34
N ASP A 39 11.09 26.38 -11.38
CA ASP A 39 11.84 27.07 -10.33
C ASP A 39 12.98 27.95 -10.88
N GLY A 40 12.73 28.58 -12.03
CA GLY A 40 13.70 29.41 -12.75
C GLY A 40 14.72 28.65 -13.62
N THR A 41 14.69 27.31 -13.62
CA THR A 41 15.52 26.46 -14.47
C THR A 41 14.76 26.07 -15.74
N GLU A 42 15.32 26.42 -16.90
CA GLU A 42 14.75 26.05 -18.20
C GLU A 42 15.06 24.56 -18.53
N VAL A 43 14.03 23.81 -18.91
CA VAL A 43 14.12 22.39 -19.28
C VAL A 43 13.32 22.14 -20.56
N SER A 44 13.92 21.40 -21.50
CA SER A 44 13.22 20.93 -22.70
C SER A 44 12.74 19.50 -22.50
N VAL A 45 11.47 19.25 -22.79
CA VAL A 45 10.85 17.93 -22.71
C VAL A 45 10.32 17.50 -24.08
N ASP A 46 10.28 16.19 -24.30
CA ASP A 46 9.78 15.61 -25.54
C ASP A 46 8.24 15.74 -25.64
N SER A 47 7.72 15.54 -26.85
CA SER A 47 6.27 15.40 -27.04
C SER A 47 5.72 14.22 -26.23
N GLY A 48 4.55 14.42 -25.63
CA GLY A 48 3.90 13.48 -24.72
C GLY A 48 4.25 13.72 -23.26
N ALA A 49 5.19 14.62 -22.95
CA ALA A 49 5.55 14.93 -21.57
C ALA A 49 4.49 15.77 -20.86
N THR A 50 4.48 15.61 -19.54
CA THR A 50 3.68 16.34 -18.56
C THR A 50 4.58 17.21 -17.69
N LEU A 51 3.98 18.03 -16.82
CA LEU A 51 4.75 18.86 -15.90
C LEU A 51 5.57 18.02 -14.89
N ILE A 52 5.14 16.81 -14.52
CA ILE A 52 5.95 15.97 -13.62
C ILE A 52 7.25 15.52 -14.29
N ASP A 53 7.22 15.24 -15.60
CA ASP A 53 8.44 14.86 -16.35
C ASP A 53 9.46 16.02 -16.37
N ALA A 54 8.97 17.25 -16.47
CA ALA A 54 9.81 18.45 -16.39
C ALA A 54 10.38 18.66 -14.98
N VAL A 55 9.56 18.44 -13.95
CA VAL A 55 9.97 18.54 -12.54
C VAL A 55 11.02 17.48 -12.18
N GLU A 56 10.84 16.23 -12.62
CA GLU A 56 11.79 15.13 -12.35
C GLU A 56 13.12 15.28 -13.11
N ALA A 57 13.18 16.13 -14.14
CA ALA A 57 14.36 16.35 -14.96
C ALA A 57 15.34 17.40 -14.37
N VAL A 58 14.94 18.12 -13.31
CA VAL A 58 15.74 19.18 -12.70
C VAL A 58 15.77 19.06 -11.18
N GLU A 59 16.65 19.82 -10.54
CA GLU A 59 16.59 20.04 -9.08
C GLU A 59 15.54 21.14 -8.81
N THR A 60 14.60 20.87 -7.90
CA THR A 60 13.51 21.77 -7.54
C THR A 60 13.70 22.35 -6.14
N ASP A 61 13.01 23.46 -5.87
CA ASP A 61 13.04 24.11 -4.56
C ASP A 61 12.30 23.29 -3.49
N GLU A 62 11.22 22.59 -3.88
CA GLU A 62 10.48 21.65 -3.02
C GLU A 62 10.30 20.28 -3.70
N TYR A 63 10.18 19.22 -2.89
CA TYR A 63 9.88 17.87 -3.37
C TYR A 63 8.41 17.73 -3.78
N VAL A 64 8.17 17.26 -5.01
CA VAL A 64 6.83 17.09 -5.59
C VAL A 64 6.49 15.60 -5.79
N PRO A 65 5.87 14.93 -4.80
CA PRO A 65 5.60 13.49 -4.88
C PRO A 65 4.39 13.16 -5.78
N ALA A 66 4.57 12.32 -6.79
CA ALA A 66 3.50 11.82 -7.65
C ALA A 66 3.06 10.37 -7.31
N LEU A 67 2.49 10.17 -6.12
CA LEU A 67 2.22 8.82 -5.54
C LEU A 67 1.29 7.91 -6.36
N CYS A 68 0.47 8.45 -7.27
CA CYS A 68 -0.38 7.65 -8.17
C CYS A 68 0.16 7.53 -9.60
N HIS A 69 1.29 8.15 -9.91
CA HIS A 69 1.96 8.07 -11.21
C HIS A 69 3.20 7.18 -11.12
N TYR A 70 3.39 6.30 -12.08
CA TYR A 70 4.58 5.44 -12.16
C TYR A 70 5.08 5.42 -13.61
N GLY A 71 5.84 6.47 -13.97
CA GLY A 71 6.25 6.77 -15.35
C GLY A 71 7.14 5.74 -16.03
N ARG A 72 7.78 4.83 -15.26
CA ARG A 72 8.70 3.81 -15.83
C ARG A 72 8.01 2.78 -16.71
N GLU A 73 6.73 2.51 -16.46
CA GLU A 73 5.98 1.44 -17.13
C GLU A 73 4.64 1.94 -17.70
N GLY A 74 4.49 3.27 -17.86
CA GLY A 74 3.27 3.87 -18.41
C GLY A 74 2.03 3.68 -17.54
N ILE A 75 2.21 3.56 -16.22
CA ILE A 75 1.12 3.43 -15.25
C ILE A 75 0.77 4.81 -14.71
N GLY A 76 -0.52 5.15 -14.75
CA GLY A 76 -1.01 6.49 -14.54
C GLY A 76 -0.66 7.41 -15.72
N PRO A 77 -0.90 8.73 -15.57
CA PRO A 77 -1.28 9.45 -14.36
C PRO A 77 -2.80 9.64 -14.21
N ARG A 78 -3.32 9.43 -13.00
CA ARG A 78 -4.76 9.58 -12.67
C ARG A 78 -5.10 10.85 -11.90
N SER A 79 -4.09 11.53 -11.34
CA SER A 79 -4.29 12.70 -10.48
C SER A 79 -5.26 12.46 -9.30
N GLU A 80 -5.31 11.22 -8.80
CA GLU A 80 -6.15 10.81 -7.67
C GLU A 80 -5.56 11.26 -6.34
N CYS A 81 -4.25 11.03 -6.12
CA CYS A 81 -3.59 11.35 -4.85
C CYS A 81 -3.37 12.84 -4.61
N ARG A 82 -3.33 13.66 -5.67
CA ARG A 82 -3.13 15.12 -5.61
C ARG A 82 -1.90 15.57 -4.80
N THR A 83 -0.90 14.73 -4.62
CA THR A 83 0.35 15.13 -3.92
C THR A 83 1.38 15.78 -4.84
N CYS A 84 1.12 15.84 -6.15
CA CYS A 84 1.99 16.45 -7.15
C CYS A 84 1.53 17.84 -7.62
N MET A 85 0.83 18.58 -6.77
CA MET A 85 0.33 19.91 -7.15
C MET A 85 1.51 20.87 -7.36
N VAL A 86 1.45 21.70 -8.39
CA VAL A 86 2.41 22.78 -8.68
C VAL A 86 1.65 24.03 -9.10
N GLU A 87 2.24 25.21 -8.96
CA GLU A 87 1.64 26.45 -9.45
C GLU A 87 2.23 26.82 -10.81
N THR A 88 1.35 27.20 -11.74
CA THR A 88 1.72 27.71 -13.06
C THR A 88 1.36 29.20 -13.15
N ASP A 89 2.08 29.94 -13.98
CA ASP A 89 1.80 31.36 -14.23
C ASP A 89 0.50 31.61 -15.01
N GLU A 90 0.05 30.64 -15.82
CA GLU A 90 -1.17 30.78 -16.64
C GLU A 90 -2.41 30.09 -16.06
N HIS A 91 -2.25 28.92 -15.43
CA HIS A 91 -3.37 28.05 -15.03
C HIS A 91 -3.56 27.95 -13.51
N GLY A 92 -2.71 28.62 -12.73
CA GLY A 92 -2.69 28.50 -11.27
C GLY A 92 -2.25 27.11 -10.82
N THR A 93 -2.83 26.61 -9.73
CA THR A 93 -2.46 25.34 -9.10
C THR A 93 -3.05 24.13 -9.83
N VAL A 94 -2.18 23.29 -10.40
CA VAL A 94 -2.54 22.14 -11.24
C VAL A 94 -1.81 20.87 -10.80
N PRO A 95 -2.36 19.66 -11.05
CA PRO A 95 -1.64 18.42 -10.78
C PRO A 95 -0.56 18.17 -11.83
N ALA A 96 0.71 18.17 -11.44
CA ALA A 96 1.83 18.08 -12.38
C ALA A 96 1.81 16.78 -13.19
N CYS A 97 1.41 15.66 -12.57
CA CYS A 97 1.50 14.35 -13.22
C CYS A 97 0.60 14.19 -14.45
N SER A 98 -0.52 14.91 -14.55
CA SER A 98 -1.42 14.80 -15.71
C SER A 98 -1.51 16.07 -16.54
N PHE A 99 -0.93 17.18 -16.09
CA PHE A 99 -0.99 18.44 -16.81
C PHE A 99 0.03 18.45 -17.96
N PRO A 100 -0.37 18.73 -19.21
CA PRO A 100 0.55 18.76 -20.36
C PRO A 100 1.68 19.77 -20.17
N ALA A 101 2.89 19.41 -20.60
CA ALA A 101 3.98 20.38 -20.68
C ALA A 101 3.74 21.31 -21.89
N GLU A 102 3.37 22.56 -21.61
CA GLU A 102 3.11 23.59 -22.63
C GLU A 102 4.37 24.44 -22.85
N ASP A 103 4.68 24.77 -24.10
CA ASP A 103 5.87 25.54 -24.45
C ASP A 103 5.79 26.97 -23.88
N GLY A 104 6.84 27.38 -23.16
CA GLY A 104 6.95 28.68 -22.51
C GLY A 104 6.32 28.77 -21.12
N LEU A 105 5.68 27.70 -20.62
CA LEU A 105 5.03 27.70 -19.32
C LEU A 105 6.06 27.82 -18.17
N THR A 106 5.71 28.55 -17.11
CA THR A 106 6.54 28.64 -15.89
C THR A 106 5.85 27.93 -14.73
N ILE A 107 6.60 27.05 -14.06
CA ILE A 107 6.17 26.23 -12.92
C ILE A 107 6.94 26.68 -11.68
N ARG A 108 6.23 26.82 -10.57
CA ARG A 108 6.80 27.05 -9.24
C ARG A 108 6.38 25.92 -8.32
N THR A 109 7.35 25.16 -7.81
CA THR A 109 7.08 24.06 -6.89
C THR A 109 6.83 24.59 -5.49
N ASP A 110 7.58 25.58 -5.02
CA ASP A 110 7.51 26.18 -3.67
C ASP A 110 6.37 27.19 -3.44
N ALA A 111 5.50 27.39 -4.43
CA ALA A 111 4.40 28.35 -4.32
C ALA A 111 3.45 27.99 -3.16
N GLU A 112 3.04 28.98 -2.37
CA GLU A 112 2.24 28.80 -1.14
C GLU A 112 0.98 27.95 -1.38
N ASP A 113 0.20 28.24 -2.43
CA ASP A 113 -1.01 27.50 -2.76
C ASP A 113 -0.71 26.04 -3.18
N ALA A 114 0.42 25.80 -3.85
CA ALA A 114 0.83 24.47 -4.28
C ALA A 114 1.33 23.63 -3.09
N SER A 115 2.20 24.21 -2.27
CA SER A 115 2.72 23.58 -1.05
C SER A 115 1.59 23.24 -0.08
N GLN A 116 0.70 24.20 0.20
CA GLN A 116 -0.48 23.96 1.04
C GLN A 116 -1.40 22.87 0.48
N ALA A 117 -1.58 22.82 -0.85
CA ALA A 117 -2.36 21.77 -1.47
C ALA A 117 -1.70 20.39 -1.28
N ARG A 118 -0.37 20.28 -1.43
CA ARG A 118 0.35 19.03 -1.20
C ARG A 118 0.22 18.58 0.25
N ASP A 119 0.42 19.47 1.21
CA ASP A 119 0.26 19.19 2.64
C ASP A 119 -1.12 18.65 2.98
N VAL A 120 -2.17 19.34 2.52
CA VAL A 120 -3.56 18.95 2.83
C VAL A 120 -3.88 17.59 2.22
N ASN A 121 -3.49 17.35 0.97
CA ASN A 121 -3.75 16.06 0.33
C ASN A 121 -2.95 14.93 0.99
N LEU A 122 -1.70 15.19 1.37
CA LEU A 122 -0.88 14.21 2.08
C LEU A 122 -1.47 13.87 3.46
N ASP A 123 -1.92 14.86 4.22
CA ASP A 123 -2.60 14.64 5.50
C ASP A 123 -3.88 13.82 5.36
N LEU A 124 -4.68 14.10 4.33
CA LEU A 124 -5.89 13.33 4.05
C LEU A 124 -5.55 11.87 3.73
N VAL A 125 -4.53 11.64 2.89
CA VAL A 125 -4.03 10.29 2.58
C VAL A 125 -3.54 9.58 3.85
N LEU A 126 -2.78 10.26 4.71
CA LEU A 126 -2.25 9.68 5.94
C LEU A 126 -3.34 9.41 6.98
N SER A 127 -4.42 10.20 6.99
CA SER A 127 -5.51 10.06 7.97
C SER A 127 -6.30 8.75 7.83
N ASP A 128 -6.38 8.23 6.62
CA ASP A 128 -7.02 6.95 6.30
C ASP A 128 -6.00 5.80 6.20
N HIS A 129 -4.71 6.09 6.43
CA HIS A 129 -3.64 5.11 6.32
C HIS A 129 -3.25 4.52 7.68
N ASN A 130 -3.07 3.20 7.72
CA ASN A 130 -2.50 2.54 8.87
C ASN A 130 -0.98 2.83 9.01
N LEU A 131 -0.64 3.79 9.87
CA LEU A 131 0.73 4.26 10.15
C LEU A 131 1.59 3.30 10.99
N ARG A 132 1.29 2.00 11.02
CA ARG A 132 2.16 0.99 11.65
C ARG A 132 3.38 0.68 10.78
N CYS A 133 4.24 1.68 10.57
CA CYS A 133 5.40 1.61 9.69
C CYS A 133 6.49 0.66 10.22
N THR A 134 6.63 0.52 11.53
CA THR A 134 7.67 -0.31 12.16
C THR A 134 7.53 -1.81 11.90
N THR A 135 6.35 -2.27 11.47
CA THR A 135 6.07 -3.67 11.06
C THR A 135 5.68 -3.80 9.60
N CYS A 136 5.80 -2.71 8.84
CA CYS A 136 5.41 -2.68 7.44
C CYS A 136 6.51 -3.26 6.55
N GLY A 137 6.19 -4.25 5.72
CA GLY A 137 7.13 -4.84 4.75
C GLY A 137 7.64 -3.90 3.64
N LYS A 138 7.15 -2.66 3.61
CA LYS A 138 7.58 -1.57 2.73
C LYS A 138 8.44 -0.52 3.44
N ASN A 139 8.64 -0.64 4.76
CA ASN A 139 9.39 0.34 5.53
C ASN A 139 10.81 0.55 4.95
N GLY A 140 11.22 1.81 4.82
CA GLY A 140 12.49 2.20 4.21
C GLY A 140 12.54 2.16 2.68
N ARG A 141 11.41 1.86 2.01
CA ARG A 141 11.25 1.90 0.55
C ARG A 141 9.80 2.28 0.14
N CYS A 142 9.12 3.00 1.01
CA CYS A 142 7.71 3.37 0.87
C CYS A 142 7.63 4.81 0.37
N GLU A 143 7.11 5.03 -0.84
CA GLU A 143 7.05 6.36 -1.45
C GLU A 143 6.19 7.32 -0.61
N LEU A 144 5.14 6.82 0.05
CA LEU A 144 4.32 7.62 0.98
C LEU A 144 5.11 8.03 2.23
N GLN A 145 5.99 7.14 2.73
CA GLN A 145 6.85 7.46 3.87
C GLN A 145 7.86 8.54 3.48
N ASP A 146 8.48 8.40 2.30
CA ASP A 146 9.42 9.38 1.78
C ASP A 146 8.72 10.75 1.61
N ALA A 147 7.53 10.78 1.01
CA ALA A 147 6.73 12.00 0.90
C ALA A 147 6.39 12.65 2.25
N ALA A 148 6.05 11.85 3.27
CA ALA A 148 5.78 12.37 4.62
C ALA A 148 7.03 12.92 5.31
N ILE A 149 8.20 12.33 5.07
CA ILE A 149 9.47 12.81 5.63
C ILE A 149 9.89 14.13 4.96
N GLU A 150 9.82 14.19 3.63
CA GLU A 150 10.22 15.39 2.87
C GLU A 150 9.29 16.59 3.14
N GLN A 151 8.02 16.33 3.46
CA GLN A 151 7.05 17.35 3.87
C GLN A 151 7.02 17.59 5.39
N GLU A 152 8.00 17.05 6.12
CA GLU A 152 8.18 17.26 7.57
C GLU A 152 6.92 16.95 8.41
N VAL A 153 6.13 15.96 8.01
CA VAL A 153 4.89 15.59 8.72
C VAL A 153 5.23 14.95 10.07
N GLU A 154 4.88 15.63 11.17
CA GLU A 154 5.02 15.10 12.53
C GLU A 154 3.84 14.19 12.92
N GLU A 155 2.62 14.66 12.67
CA GLU A 155 1.36 13.95 12.94
C GLU A 155 0.28 14.40 11.94
N PRO A 156 -0.54 13.48 11.39
CA PRO A 156 -1.60 13.86 10.47
C PRO A 156 -2.64 14.78 11.11
N ARG A 157 -2.92 15.92 10.46
CA ARG A 157 -3.85 16.94 11.01
C ARG A 157 -5.28 16.45 11.23
N TYR A 158 -5.71 15.46 10.47
CA TYR A 158 -7.09 14.93 10.50
C TYR A 158 -7.24 13.69 11.40
N GLY A 159 -6.19 13.33 12.15
CA GLY A 159 -6.17 12.13 12.98
C GLY A 159 -5.92 10.87 12.17
N VAL A 160 -5.86 9.73 12.86
CA VAL A 160 -5.71 8.38 12.29
C VAL A 160 -6.72 7.45 12.93
N LEU A 161 -6.99 6.31 12.30
CA LEU A 161 -7.79 5.25 12.93
C LEU A 161 -7.08 4.74 14.20
N ASP A 162 -7.70 5.00 15.36
CA ASP A 162 -7.16 4.66 16.68
C ASP A 162 -7.49 3.22 17.10
N ASP A 163 -8.69 2.71 16.74
CA ASP A 163 -9.12 1.36 17.13
C ASP A 163 -8.67 0.31 16.12
N ARG A 164 -8.11 -0.78 16.65
CA ARG A 164 -7.65 -1.91 15.85
C ARG A 164 -8.80 -2.76 15.30
N GLU A 165 -9.98 -2.67 15.90
CA GLU A 165 -11.17 -3.39 15.47
C GLU A 165 -11.80 -2.78 14.21
N GLU A 166 -11.45 -1.54 13.88
CA GLU A 166 -11.88 -0.82 12.69
C GLU A 166 -11.12 -1.27 11.42
N TYR A 167 -9.96 -1.91 11.56
CA TYR A 167 -9.18 -2.37 10.42
C TYR A 167 -9.80 -3.58 9.70
N GLU A 168 -9.80 -3.53 8.38
CA GLU A 168 -10.13 -4.68 7.53
C GLU A 168 -9.13 -5.83 7.80
N PRO A 169 -9.59 -7.10 7.80
CA PRO A 169 -8.68 -8.22 7.99
C PRO A 169 -7.66 -8.31 6.84
N LEU A 170 -6.44 -8.71 7.19
CA LEU A 170 -5.35 -8.88 6.24
C LEU A 170 -5.62 -10.05 5.30
N ASP A 171 -5.58 -9.83 3.98
CA ASP A 171 -5.66 -10.92 3.00
C ASP A 171 -4.28 -11.55 2.82
N ASP A 172 -4.05 -12.62 3.58
CA ASP A 172 -2.88 -13.48 3.48
C ASP A 172 -3.25 -14.87 2.93
N SER A 173 -4.30 -14.96 2.12
CA SER A 173 -4.72 -16.21 1.48
C SER A 173 -3.71 -16.70 0.43
N SER A 174 -3.21 -15.81 -0.43
CA SER A 174 -2.23 -16.15 -1.48
C SER A 174 -0.90 -16.62 -0.87
N SER A 175 -0.22 -17.53 -1.56
CA SER A 175 1.08 -18.05 -1.12
C SER A 175 2.24 -17.08 -1.32
N PHE A 176 2.07 -16.07 -2.20
CA PHE A 176 3.16 -15.17 -2.61
C PHE A 176 2.89 -13.70 -2.32
N ILE A 177 1.64 -13.27 -2.32
CA ILE A 177 1.27 -11.87 -2.17
C ILE A 177 0.39 -11.73 -0.92
N GLN A 178 0.63 -10.69 -0.14
CA GLN A 178 -0.20 -10.29 0.98
C GLN A 178 -0.82 -8.92 0.65
N ILE A 179 -2.11 -8.76 0.97
CA ILE A 179 -2.83 -7.50 0.78
C ILE A 179 -3.32 -6.95 2.11
N ASP A 180 -2.88 -5.74 2.43
CA ASP A 180 -3.32 -4.91 3.54
C ASP A 180 -4.05 -3.68 3.01
N ARG A 181 -5.38 -3.73 2.98
CA ARG A 181 -6.21 -2.65 2.43
C ARG A 181 -6.15 -1.38 3.29
N ASN A 182 -5.88 -1.53 4.58
CA ASN A 182 -5.71 -0.42 5.52
C ASN A 182 -4.47 0.44 5.23
N LYS A 183 -3.58 -0.02 4.35
CA LYS A 183 -2.40 0.73 3.88
C LYS A 183 -2.56 1.19 2.43
N CYS A 184 -3.72 0.96 1.81
CA CYS A 184 -3.98 1.40 0.46
C CYS A 184 -4.28 2.90 0.46
N ILE A 185 -3.78 3.61 -0.54
CA ILE A 185 -4.10 5.03 -0.77
C ILE A 185 -4.98 5.23 -2.01
N LEU A 186 -5.59 4.13 -2.47
CA LEU A 186 -6.48 4.07 -3.63
C LEU A 186 -5.91 4.67 -4.93
N CYS A 187 -4.58 4.64 -5.09
CA CYS A 187 -3.84 5.22 -6.22
C CYS A 187 -3.96 4.49 -7.57
N ASN A 188 -4.73 3.40 -7.63
CA ASN A 188 -5.00 2.60 -8.82
C ASN A 188 -3.79 1.93 -9.53
N ARG A 189 -2.53 2.24 -9.17
CA ARG A 189 -1.32 1.69 -9.82
C ARG A 189 -1.33 0.16 -9.94
N CYS A 190 -1.77 -0.54 -8.90
CA CYS A 190 -1.82 -2.01 -8.89
C CYS A 190 -2.87 -2.60 -9.85
N VAL A 191 -3.98 -1.89 -10.06
CA VAL A 191 -5.06 -2.30 -10.97
C VAL A 191 -4.59 -2.13 -12.41
N GLU A 192 -3.99 -0.98 -12.75
CA GLU A 192 -3.41 -0.75 -14.09
C GLU A 192 -2.28 -1.74 -14.40
N ALA A 193 -1.35 -1.95 -13.46
CA ALA A 193 -0.34 -2.98 -13.57
C ALA A 193 -0.94 -4.36 -13.87
N CYS A 194 -1.99 -4.75 -13.15
CA CYS A 194 -2.61 -6.06 -13.31
C CYS A 194 -3.37 -6.20 -14.64
N ASN A 195 -4.06 -5.14 -15.06
CA ASN A 195 -5.04 -5.24 -16.14
C ASN A 195 -4.51 -4.75 -17.48
N ASP A 196 -3.63 -3.75 -17.46
CA ASP A 196 -3.21 -3.04 -18.67
C ASP A 196 -1.80 -3.49 -19.07
N VAL A 197 -0.91 -3.65 -18.09
CA VAL A 197 0.48 -4.10 -18.33
C VAL A 197 0.55 -5.63 -18.41
N GLN A 198 0.03 -6.33 -17.40
CA GLN A 198 0.07 -7.80 -17.36
C GLN A 198 -1.10 -8.46 -18.11
N VAL A 199 -2.16 -7.71 -18.39
CA VAL A 199 -3.37 -8.20 -19.10
C VAL A 199 -4.00 -9.42 -18.41
N GLU A 200 -3.89 -9.49 -17.08
CA GLU A 200 -4.44 -10.56 -16.27
C GLU A 200 -5.90 -10.27 -15.88
N GLY A 201 -6.24 -8.99 -15.68
CA GLY A 201 -7.64 -8.60 -15.45
C GLY A 201 -8.19 -9.07 -14.10
N VAL A 202 -7.39 -9.11 -13.04
CA VAL A 202 -7.81 -9.66 -11.73
C VAL A 202 -8.20 -8.58 -10.73
N LEU A 203 -7.42 -7.51 -10.64
CA LEU A 203 -7.66 -6.44 -9.66
C LEU A 203 -8.65 -5.42 -10.20
N ARG A 204 -9.42 -4.80 -9.30
CA ARG A 204 -10.30 -3.68 -9.63
C ARG A 204 -10.49 -2.77 -8.42
N MET A 205 -11.01 -1.57 -8.67
CA MET A 205 -11.66 -0.77 -7.63
C MET A 205 -13.07 -1.32 -7.38
N GLU A 206 -13.41 -1.53 -6.11
CA GLU A 206 -14.73 -1.96 -5.65
C GLU A 206 -15.27 -0.94 -4.65
N GLY A 207 -16.60 -0.77 -4.61
CA GLY A 207 -17.27 0.08 -3.63
C GLY A 207 -17.45 1.51 -4.12
N SER A 208 -17.84 2.39 -3.20
CA SER A 208 -18.06 3.81 -3.47
C SER A 208 -17.90 4.63 -2.20
N GLY A 209 -17.39 5.86 -2.31
CA GLY A 209 -17.15 6.71 -1.14
C GLY A 209 -16.16 6.05 -0.19
N GLN A 210 -16.52 5.96 1.09
CA GLN A 210 -15.68 5.38 2.15
C GLN A 210 -15.51 3.86 2.02
N ASP A 211 -16.42 3.17 1.31
CA ASP A 211 -16.33 1.72 1.09
C ASP A 211 -15.42 1.36 -0.11
N THR A 212 -14.74 2.36 -0.70
CA THR A 212 -13.89 2.16 -1.88
C THR A 212 -12.62 1.43 -1.48
N ARG A 213 -12.35 0.30 -2.13
CA ARG A 213 -11.18 -0.52 -1.84
C ARG A 213 -10.71 -1.24 -3.08
N ILE A 214 -9.48 -1.77 -3.02
CA ILE A 214 -9.05 -2.77 -4.00
C ILE A 214 -9.96 -4.00 -3.82
N GLY A 215 -10.33 -4.64 -4.91
CA GLY A 215 -11.11 -5.86 -4.93
C GLY A 215 -10.66 -6.77 -6.06
N PHE A 216 -11.35 -7.89 -6.20
CA PHE A 216 -11.09 -8.87 -7.24
C PHE A 216 -12.25 -8.92 -8.23
N GLN A 217 -11.95 -9.21 -9.51
CA GLN A 217 -12.98 -9.52 -10.49
C GLN A 217 -13.78 -10.78 -10.08
N ASN A 218 -14.96 -10.94 -10.66
CA ASN A 218 -15.87 -12.08 -10.43
C ASN A 218 -16.38 -12.25 -8.99
N GLY A 219 -16.22 -11.25 -8.13
CA GLY A 219 -16.74 -11.28 -6.75
C GLY A 219 -15.96 -12.17 -5.79
N ALA A 220 -14.71 -12.54 -6.12
CA ALA A 220 -13.83 -13.24 -5.18
C ALA A 220 -13.56 -12.36 -3.94
N GLU A 221 -13.61 -12.97 -2.76
CA GLU A 221 -13.39 -12.26 -1.49
C GLU A 221 -11.90 -12.13 -1.14
N THR A 222 -11.10 -13.13 -1.54
CA THR A 222 -9.66 -13.20 -1.29
C THR A 222 -8.86 -13.37 -2.58
N MET A 223 -7.55 -13.10 -2.52
CA MET A 223 -6.67 -13.31 -3.67
C MET A 223 -6.58 -14.77 -4.09
N GLU A 224 -6.60 -15.72 -3.14
CA GLU A 224 -6.59 -17.16 -3.44
C GLU A 224 -7.83 -17.60 -4.22
N ASP A 225 -9.00 -17.00 -3.91
CA ASP A 225 -10.26 -17.30 -4.62
C ASP A 225 -10.34 -16.64 -6.00
N SER A 226 -9.44 -15.71 -6.31
CA SER A 226 -9.38 -15.02 -7.60
C SER A 226 -8.63 -15.83 -8.67
N THR A 227 -8.54 -15.30 -9.90
CA THR A 227 -7.74 -15.90 -10.97
C THR A 227 -6.26 -15.47 -10.94
N CYS A 228 -5.81 -14.78 -9.87
CA CYS A 228 -4.44 -14.28 -9.73
C CYS A 228 -3.38 -15.39 -9.89
N VAL A 229 -2.49 -15.23 -10.87
CA VAL A 229 -1.32 -16.12 -11.07
C VAL A 229 -0.12 -15.76 -10.20
N SER A 230 -0.24 -14.73 -9.34
CA SER A 230 0.82 -14.27 -8.42
C SER A 230 2.12 -13.81 -9.10
N CYS A 231 2.02 -13.03 -10.19
CA CYS A 231 3.20 -12.49 -10.89
C CYS A 231 3.97 -11.40 -10.13
N GLY A 232 3.42 -10.85 -9.03
CA GLY A 232 4.10 -9.88 -8.16
C GLY A 232 4.16 -8.43 -8.66
N HIS A 233 3.70 -8.16 -9.90
CA HIS A 233 3.79 -6.83 -10.48
C HIS A 233 3.02 -5.76 -9.67
N CYS A 234 1.83 -6.10 -9.18
CA CYS A 234 1.04 -5.22 -8.31
C CYS A 234 1.76 -4.82 -7.00
N ALA A 235 2.56 -5.72 -6.42
CA ALA A 235 3.35 -5.44 -5.23
C ALA A 235 4.59 -4.56 -5.54
N THR A 236 5.13 -4.70 -6.76
CA THR A 236 6.26 -3.91 -7.25
C THR A 236 5.87 -2.45 -7.44
N VAL A 237 4.73 -2.18 -8.08
CA VAL A 237 4.30 -0.80 -8.42
C VAL A 237 3.55 -0.08 -7.30
N CYS A 238 3.10 -0.81 -6.28
CA CYS A 238 2.40 -0.22 -5.15
C CYS A 238 3.31 0.83 -4.46
N PRO A 239 2.87 2.07 -4.21
CA PRO A 239 3.71 3.08 -3.54
C PRO A 239 3.84 2.82 -2.03
N THR A 240 2.92 2.03 -1.46
CA THR A 240 2.82 1.77 -0.02
C THR A 240 3.02 0.29 0.31
N GLY A 241 2.84 -0.07 1.58
CA GLY A 241 2.81 -1.46 2.06
C GLY A 241 1.47 -2.17 1.91
N SER A 242 0.58 -1.70 1.03
CA SER A 242 -0.71 -2.34 0.81
C SER A 242 -0.58 -3.68 0.08
N LEU A 243 0.27 -3.77 -0.94
CA LEU A 243 0.59 -5.04 -1.60
C LEU A 243 2.07 -5.33 -1.44
N VAL A 244 2.39 -6.46 -0.82
CA VAL A 244 3.77 -6.89 -0.55
C VAL A 244 3.97 -8.37 -0.89
N GLU A 245 5.19 -8.72 -1.27
CA GLU A 245 5.60 -10.10 -1.47
C GLU A 245 5.87 -10.77 -0.11
N LYS A 246 5.27 -11.94 0.10
CA LYS A 246 5.42 -12.70 1.32
C LYS A 246 6.86 -13.18 1.51
N GLY A 247 7.32 -13.13 2.76
CA GLY A 247 8.70 -13.50 3.12
C GLY A 247 9.76 -12.44 2.80
N ILE A 248 9.43 -11.38 2.05
CA ILE A 248 10.28 -10.19 1.91
C ILE A 248 9.83 -9.08 2.89
N GLU A 249 8.59 -9.16 3.38
CA GLU A 249 8.05 -8.26 4.41
C GLU A 249 8.88 -8.22 5.73
N ASP A 250 9.58 -9.30 6.04
CA ASP A 250 10.46 -9.41 7.21
C ASP A 250 11.93 -9.03 6.93
N ALA A 251 12.32 -8.85 5.66
CA ALA A 251 13.71 -8.63 5.27
C ALA A 251 14.18 -7.18 5.50
N THR A 252 13.26 -6.22 5.45
CA THR A 252 13.52 -4.77 5.64
C THR A 252 12.98 -4.24 6.98
N THR A 253 12.26 -5.07 7.72
CA THR A 253 11.72 -4.76 9.04
C THR A 253 12.75 -5.14 10.10
N ILE A 254 12.94 -4.33 11.15
CA ILE A 254 13.75 -4.75 12.30
C ILE A 254 13.07 -6.00 12.86
N PRO A 255 13.70 -7.20 12.81
CA PRO A 255 13.04 -8.43 13.22
C PRO A 255 13.00 -8.47 14.74
N LEU A 256 12.02 -7.78 15.32
CA LEU A 256 11.67 -7.92 16.72
C LEU A 256 10.88 -9.23 16.84
N PRO A 257 11.42 -10.26 17.54
CA PRO A 257 10.74 -11.54 17.63
C PRO A 257 9.33 -11.38 18.19
N GLY A 258 8.34 -11.81 17.41
CA GLY A 258 6.93 -11.68 17.79
C GLY A 258 6.32 -10.30 17.57
N PHE A 259 6.91 -9.44 16.73
CA PHE A 259 6.29 -8.19 16.25
C PHE A 259 6.22 -8.22 14.71
N THR A 260 5.03 -8.46 14.16
CA THR A 260 4.82 -8.70 12.72
C THR A 260 3.67 -7.83 12.21
N GLN A 261 3.49 -7.75 10.89
CA GLN A 261 2.33 -7.04 10.34
C GLN A 261 1.01 -7.64 10.84
N LYS A 262 0.91 -8.98 10.90
CA LYS A 262 -0.29 -9.69 11.37
C LYS A 262 -0.73 -9.24 12.77
N ASN A 263 0.21 -9.17 13.71
CA ASN A 263 -0.13 -8.73 15.05
C ASN A 263 -0.28 -7.21 15.21
N SER A 264 0.02 -6.43 14.17
CA SER A 264 -0.17 -4.98 14.12
C SER A 264 -1.56 -4.58 13.60
N VAL A 265 -2.10 -5.34 12.64
CA VAL A 265 -3.36 -4.98 11.93
C VAL A 265 -4.57 -5.77 12.43
N GLY A 266 -4.39 -6.85 13.21
CA GLY A 266 -5.51 -7.59 13.80
C GLY A 266 -5.77 -8.91 13.06
N LYS A 267 -7.03 -9.15 12.66
CA LYS A 267 -7.49 -10.43 12.06
C LYS A 267 -6.81 -10.69 10.69
N SER A 268 -6.70 -11.95 10.29
CA SER A 268 -6.14 -12.36 8.98
C SER A 268 -7.00 -13.44 8.31
N TYR A 269 -7.03 -13.45 6.98
CA TYR A 269 -7.65 -14.49 6.15
C TYR A 269 -6.66 -15.66 5.98
N GLU A 270 -6.51 -16.47 7.03
CA GLU A 270 -5.51 -17.54 7.07
C GLU A 270 -5.65 -18.52 5.89
N ASN A 271 -4.55 -18.77 5.19
CA ASN A 271 -4.46 -19.87 4.23
C ASN A 271 -4.58 -21.22 4.96
N SER A 272 -5.59 -22.02 4.63
CA SER A 272 -5.77 -23.39 5.17
C SER A 272 -4.79 -24.43 4.60
N GLY A 273 -3.96 -24.03 3.64
CA GLY A 273 -2.90 -24.80 3.03
C GLY A 273 -1.69 -24.90 3.93
N ALA A 274 -1.55 -26.05 4.59
CA ALA A 274 -0.38 -26.41 5.38
C ALA A 274 0.93 -26.06 4.64
N ILE A 275 1.65 -25.06 5.13
CA ILE A 275 3.03 -24.78 4.73
C ILE A 275 3.83 -26.03 5.09
N LYS A 276 4.18 -26.85 4.08
CA LYS A 276 5.16 -27.92 4.27
C LYS A 276 6.48 -27.22 4.56
N GLY A 277 6.84 -27.18 5.83
CA GLY A 277 8.13 -26.70 6.28
C GLY A 277 9.26 -27.36 5.49
N PRO A 278 10.44 -26.72 5.39
CA PRO A 278 11.53 -27.20 4.56
C PRO A 278 11.86 -28.65 4.90
N MET A 279 11.74 -29.54 3.91
CA MET A 279 12.13 -30.94 3.98
C MET A 279 13.66 -31.03 4.11
N THR A 280 14.20 -30.74 5.27
CA THR A 280 15.55 -31.17 5.62
C THR A 280 15.59 -31.47 7.11
N PRO A 281 15.62 -32.75 7.52
CA PRO A 281 15.84 -33.07 8.91
C PRO A 281 17.25 -32.59 9.28
N LYS A 282 17.35 -31.71 10.30
CA LYS A 282 18.63 -31.39 10.95
C LYS A 282 19.25 -32.70 11.42
N LYS A 283 20.25 -33.17 10.67
CA LYS A 283 21.11 -34.28 11.08
C LYS A 283 21.89 -33.78 12.30
N ARG A 284 21.42 -34.11 13.49
CA ARG A 284 22.12 -33.82 14.74
C ARG A 284 23.35 -34.73 14.77
N THR A 285 24.52 -34.13 14.64
CA THR A 285 25.83 -34.79 14.77
C THR A 285 25.97 -35.35 16.18
N GLU A 286 26.37 -36.61 16.26
CA GLU A 286 26.87 -37.24 17.47
C GLU A 286 28.26 -36.66 17.80
N GLU A 287 28.45 -36.17 19.02
CA GLU A 287 29.76 -36.18 19.66
C GLU A 287 29.58 -36.59 21.13
N THR A 288 30.12 -37.76 21.42
CA THR A 288 30.34 -38.35 22.74
C THR A 288 31.48 -37.65 23.46
N THR A 289 31.32 -37.33 24.74
CA THR A 289 32.34 -37.58 25.77
C THR A 289 31.70 -37.87 27.13
N ASN A 290 32.10 -39.01 27.69
CA ASN A 290 31.74 -39.58 28.98
C ASN A 290 32.32 -38.83 30.19
N GLY A 291 31.74 -39.10 31.37
CA GLY A 291 32.41 -39.03 32.68
C GLY A 291 31.45 -38.78 33.84
N GLU A 292 30.75 -39.81 34.33
CA GLU A 292 30.84 -40.34 35.73
C GLU A 292 30.12 -39.48 36.79
N SER A 293 29.35 -39.98 37.78
CA SER A 293 28.87 -41.31 38.19
C SER A 293 28.02 -41.10 39.47
N ALA A 294 26.89 -41.84 39.60
CA ALA A 294 26.17 -42.25 40.84
C ALA A 294 25.63 -41.13 41.79
N SER A 295 24.50 -41.23 42.50
CA SER A 295 23.76 -42.36 43.06
C SER A 295 22.31 -41.94 43.46
N SER A 296 21.38 -42.88 43.28
CA SER A 296 20.18 -43.27 44.07
C SER A 296 19.62 -42.39 45.21
N ALA A 297 18.29 -42.24 45.23
CA ALA A 297 17.31 -42.46 46.34
C ALA A 297 16.09 -41.53 46.16
N GLU A 298 14.93 -41.99 45.69
CA GLU A 298 13.76 -42.47 46.47
C GLU A 298 13.26 -41.56 47.62
N SER A 299 12.00 -41.08 47.49
CA SER A 299 10.85 -41.24 48.44
C SER A 299 10.04 -39.98 48.82
N GLY A 300 8.71 -40.16 48.92
CA GLY A 300 7.72 -39.39 49.72
C GLY A 300 7.07 -38.19 48.99
N ALA A 301 5.80 -38.16 48.56
CA ALA A 301 4.48 -38.40 49.20
C ALA A 301 3.95 -37.27 50.12
N ASP A 302 2.71 -36.85 49.82
CA ASP A 302 1.70 -36.09 50.61
C ASP A 302 1.97 -34.60 50.94
N ASP A 303 0.99 -33.69 51.08
CA ASP A 303 -0.45 -33.54 50.77
C ASP A 303 -0.82 -32.11 51.28
N THR A 304 -2.04 -31.64 50.98
CA THR A 304 -2.82 -30.58 51.67
C THR A 304 -2.73 -29.09 51.26
N ARG A 305 -3.79 -28.66 50.56
CA ARG A 305 -4.79 -27.60 50.87
C ARG A 305 -4.38 -26.31 51.63
N GLY A 306 -4.88 -25.19 51.09
CA GLY A 306 -5.23 -23.94 51.82
C GLY A 306 -5.31 -22.73 50.86
N THR A 307 -6.48 -22.41 50.30
CA THR A 307 -7.43 -21.33 50.69
C THR A 307 -7.09 -19.94 50.13
N ASP A 308 -8.07 -19.42 49.38
CA ASP A 308 -8.56 -18.04 49.21
C ASP A 308 -7.59 -16.87 49.43
N ASP A 309 -7.50 -16.00 48.42
CA ASP A 309 -7.81 -14.58 48.63
C ASP A 309 -8.23 -13.92 47.31
N THR A 310 -9.45 -13.39 47.35
CA THR A 310 -10.04 -12.45 46.40
C THR A 310 -9.61 -11.04 46.77
N ASP A 311 -9.12 -10.25 45.81
CA ASP A 311 -9.08 -8.80 45.97
C ASP A 311 -9.75 -8.11 44.78
N ASP A 312 -10.92 -7.57 45.11
CA ASP A 312 -11.81 -6.68 44.40
C ASP A 312 -11.29 -5.25 44.58
N TRP A 313 -11.02 -4.52 43.48
CA TRP A 313 -10.82 -3.06 43.55
C TRP A 313 -11.65 -2.37 42.48
N ALA A 314 -12.72 -1.76 42.98
CA ALA A 314 -13.75 -0.96 42.36
C ALA A 314 -13.26 0.16 41.42
N PHE A 315 -14.04 0.37 40.36
CA PHE A 315 -14.06 1.55 39.51
C PHE A 315 -14.88 2.67 40.16
N ASP A 316 -14.26 3.82 40.44
CA ASP A 316 -14.97 5.08 40.63
C ASP A 316 -15.00 5.86 39.31
N ARG A 317 -16.21 6.09 38.80
CA ARG A 317 -16.54 7.10 37.80
C ARG A 317 -16.89 8.37 38.56
N ASP A 318 -16.21 9.46 38.26
CA ASP A 318 -16.79 10.82 38.21
C ASP A 318 -15.69 11.80 37.80
N GLY A 319 -15.89 12.47 36.66
CA GLY A 319 -14.92 13.39 36.07
C GLY A 319 -15.52 14.14 34.89
N ASP A 320 -16.37 15.10 35.22
CA ASP A 320 -16.88 16.18 34.37
C ASP A 320 -15.70 16.99 33.79
N TRP A 321 -15.69 17.23 32.48
CA TRP A 321 -14.71 18.11 31.81
C TRP A 321 -15.44 19.20 31.00
N PRO A 322 -14.89 20.43 30.98
CA PRO A 322 -15.50 21.64 30.40
C PRO A 322 -15.57 21.67 28.88
#